data_AF-A0A2R6G2L7-F1
#
_entry.id   AF-A0A2R6G2L7-F1
#
_cell.length_a   1.000
_cell.length_b   1.000
_cell.length_c   1.000
_cell.angle_alpha   90.00
_cell.angle_beta   90.00
_cell.angle_gamma   90.00
#
_symmetry.space_group_name_H-M   'P 1'
#
loop_
_entity.id
_entity.type
_entity.pdbx_description
1 polymer ?
#
loop_
_entity_poly.entity_id
_entity_poly.type
_entity_poly.pdbx_seq_one_letter_code
_entity_poly.pdbx_strand_id
1 'polypeptide(L)'
;MSTAESDLPGEWAKADDSDEKAGQYNPQQPIRYEHTDGIELVVQPTSPNVADANQDVWRVRAIRDGGDETETLREGAEGRDDAIGVAREFMDAYDERCVDGNDSPADLAASF
;
A
#
# COMPACT_ATOMS: atom_id res chain seq x y z
N MET A 1 -13.44 0.74 19.37
CA MET A 1 -12.04 0.47 19.78
C MET A 1 -11.32 0.03 18.52
N SER A 2 -10.88 0.98 17.70
CA SER A 2 -10.26 0.72 16.40
C SER A 2 -8.77 0.51 16.61
N THR A 3 -8.38 -0.74 16.84
CA THR A 3 -7.01 -1.16 17.10
C THR A 3 -6.27 -1.33 15.76
N ALA A 4 -5.99 -0.24 15.05
CA ALA A 4 -5.21 -0.30 13.80
C ALA A 4 -4.17 0.82 13.64
N GLU A 5 -4.15 1.82 14.53
CA GLU A 5 -3.27 2.98 14.42
C GLU A 5 -1.92 2.82 15.16
N SER A 6 -1.71 1.77 15.96
CA SER A 6 -0.54 1.68 16.87
C SER A 6 0.51 0.61 16.56
N ASP A 7 0.48 0.01 15.36
CA ASP A 7 1.40 -1.08 15.00
C ASP A 7 1.94 -0.96 13.56
N LEU A 8 2.05 0.28 13.06
CA LEU A 8 2.79 0.56 11.83
C LEU A 8 4.20 1.00 12.19
N PRO A 9 5.23 0.60 11.42
CA PRO A 9 6.59 1.04 11.66
C PRO A 9 6.74 2.54 11.39
N GLY A 10 7.74 3.15 12.05
CA GLY A 10 8.15 4.54 11.82
C GLY A 10 7.04 5.58 11.85
N GLU A 11 7.05 6.46 10.85
CA GLU A 11 6.09 7.55 10.68
C GLU A 11 4.96 7.20 9.69
N TRP A 12 4.69 5.91 9.49
CA TRP A 12 3.59 5.45 8.66
C TRP A 12 2.25 5.59 9.36
N ALA A 13 1.26 6.10 8.63
CA ALA A 13 -0.12 6.19 9.07
C ALA A 13 -1.05 5.53 8.03
N LYS A 14 -2.17 4.98 8.49
CA LYS A 14 -3.22 4.53 7.59
C LYS A 14 -4.06 5.74 7.17
N ALA A 15 -4.19 5.99 5.87
CA ALA A 15 -5.01 7.08 5.39
C ALA A 15 -6.50 6.70 5.49
N ASP A 16 -7.31 7.62 6.00
CA ASP A 16 -8.76 7.50 5.92
C ASP A 16 -9.19 7.83 4.48
N ASP A 17 -9.56 6.81 3.71
CA ASP A 17 -10.24 7.01 2.42
C ASP A 17 -11.54 7.75 2.69
N SER A 18 -11.57 9.04 2.36
CA SER A 18 -12.76 9.87 2.47
C SER A 18 -13.86 9.26 1.58
N ASP A 19 -15.11 9.24 2.06
CA ASP A 19 -16.28 8.57 1.45
C ASP A 19 -16.47 8.76 -0.08
N GLU A 20 -15.86 9.79 -0.68
CA GLU A 20 -15.89 10.05 -2.13
C GLU A 20 -15.30 8.92 -2.99
N LYS A 21 -14.30 8.18 -2.51
CA LYS A 21 -13.71 7.03 -3.25
C LYS A 21 -14.30 5.69 -2.86
N ALA A 22 -15.01 5.60 -1.74
CA ALA A 22 -15.59 4.38 -1.20
C ALA A 22 -16.58 3.69 -2.17
N GLY A 23 -17.31 4.47 -2.97
CA GLY A 23 -18.25 3.96 -3.97
C GLY A 23 -17.60 3.28 -5.17
N GLN A 24 -16.33 3.55 -5.46
CA GLN A 24 -15.62 3.04 -6.63
C GLN A 24 -14.96 1.68 -6.38
N TYR A 25 -14.97 1.13 -5.16
CA TYR A 25 -14.26 -0.12 -4.83
C TYR A 25 -15.13 -1.14 -4.06
N ASN A 26 -16.45 -1.03 -4.16
CA ASN A 26 -17.38 -1.94 -3.48
C ASN A 26 -17.41 -3.30 -4.22
N PRO A 27 -17.16 -4.46 -3.57
CA PRO A 27 -17.21 -4.72 -2.12
C PRO A 27 -15.89 -4.67 -1.33
N GLN A 28 -14.72 -4.54 -1.95
CA GLN A 28 -13.43 -4.55 -1.26
C GLN A 28 -12.70 -3.21 -1.43
N GLN A 29 -12.84 -2.36 -0.42
CA GLN A 29 -12.18 -1.07 -0.38
C GLN A 29 -10.65 -1.23 -0.29
N PRO A 30 -9.88 -0.43 -1.04
CA PRO A 30 -8.43 -0.40 -0.91
C PRO A 30 -8.03 0.00 0.51
N ILE A 31 -6.81 -0.36 0.89
CA ILE A 31 -6.16 0.17 2.08
C ILE A 31 -5.05 1.09 1.60
N ARG A 32 -5.01 2.29 2.15
CA ARG A 32 -3.96 3.27 1.91
C ARG A 32 -3.13 3.48 3.16
N TYR A 33 -1.82 3.59 2.97
CA TYR A 33 -0.89 4.00 4.01
C TYR A 33 -0.05 5.15 3.48
N GLU A 34 0.24 6.14 4.31
CA GLU A 34 0.99 7.32 3.95
C GLU A 34 2.17 7.47 4.93
N HIS A 35 3.33 7.84 4.40
CA HIS A 35 4.50 8.25 5.15
C HIS A 35 4.62 9.78 5.14
N THR A 36 5.19 10.35 6.19
CA THR A 36 5.42 11.81 6.35
C THR A 36 6.28 12.41 5.22
N ASP A 37 7.14 11.60 4.59
CA ASP A 37 7.96 11.97 3.42
C ASP A 37 7.17 12.05 2.09
N GLY A 38 5.85 11.80 2.12
CA GLY A 38 5.00 11.89 0.93
C GLY A 38 4.97 10.63 0.07
N ILE A 39 5.23 9.45 0.65
CA ILE A 39 5.03 8.17 -0.02
C ILE A 39 3.70 7.57 0.42
N GLU A 40 2.87 7.13 -0.53
CA GLU A 40 1.64 6.40 -0.30
C GLU A 40 1.79 4.94 -0.77
N LEU A 41 1.37 3.98 0.05
CA LEU A 41 1.16 2.60 -0.33
C LEU A 41 -0.34 2.33 -0.50
N VAL A 42 -0.70 1.67 -1.61
CA VAL A 42 -2.07 1.27 -1.89
C VAL A 42 -2.14 -0.25 -2.05
N VAL A 43 -2.84 -0.89 -1.11
CA VAL A 43 -3.19 -2.31 -1.13
C VAL A 43 -4.60 -2.46 -1.65
N GLN A 44 -4.78 -3.15 -2.78
CA GLN A 44 -6.09 -3.26 -3.42
C GLN A 44 -6.23 -4.58 -4.20
N PRO A 45 -7.46 -5.02 -4.51
CA PRO A 45 -7.66 -6.13 -5.42
C PRO A 45 -7.05 -5.84 -6.81
N THR A 46 -6.53 -6.86 -7.49
CA THR A 46 -6.02 -6.71 -8.87
C THR A 46 -7.11 -6.33 -9.86
N SER A 47 -8.35 -6.76 -9.61
CA SER A 47 -9.53 -6.52 -10.44
C SER A 47 -10.66 -5.90 -9.61
N PRO A 48 -10.57 -4.61 -9.23
CA PRO A 48 -11.64 -3.94 -8.53
C PRO A 48 -12.88 -3.80 -9.43
N ASN A 49 -14.08 -3.99 -8.87
CA ASN A 49 -15.38 -3.84 -9.55
C ASN A 49 -15.73 -4.86 -10.64
N VAL A 50 -15.09 -6.03 -10.64
CA VAL A 50 -15.52 -7.15 -11.47
C VAL A 50 -16.21 -8.18 -10.57
N ALA A 51 -17.51 -8.36 -10.76
CA ALA A 51 -18.36 -9.19 -9.90
C ALA A 51 -17.87 -10.65 -9.78
N ASP A 52 -17.20 -11.15 -10.81
CA ASP A 52 -16.66 -12.52 -10.91
C ASP A 52 -15.13 -12.56 -11.03
N ALA A 53 -14.43 -11.45 -10.79
CA ALA A 53 -12.97 -11.54 -10.74
C ALA A 53 -12.53 -12.28 -9.49
N ASN A 54 -11.37 -12.93 -9.60
CA ASN A 54 -10.73 -13.61 -8.50
C ASN A 54 -10.29 -12.56 -7.45
N GLN A 55 -11.21 -12.19 -6.55
CA GLN A 55 -11.01 -11.20 -5.47
C GLN A 55 -10.02 -11.70 -4.41
N ASP A 56 -9.55 -12.93 -4.55
CA ASP A 56 -8.47 -13.53 -3.78
C ASP A 56 -7.10 -13.00 -4.21
N VAL A 57 -6.99 -12.28 -5.35
CA VAL A 57 -5.71 -11.80 -5.85
C VAL A 57 -5.56 -10.29 -5.64
N TRP A 58 -4.61 -9.93 -4.78
CA TRP A 58 -4.34 -8.56 -4.37
C TRP A 58 -3.03 -8.04 -4.96
N ARG A 59 -2.90 -6.71 -4.98
CA ARG A 59 -1.69 -6.01 -5.38
C ARG A 59 -1.33 -4.90 -4.39
N VAL A 60 -0.04 -4.62 -4.31
CA VAL A 60 0.53 -3.53 -3.53
C VAL A 60 1.24 -2.58 -4.48
N ARG A 61 0.93 -1.28 -4.37
CA ARG A 61 1.55 -0.22 -5.16
C ARG A 61 2.17 0.82 -4.25
N ALA A 62 3.31 1.36 -4.65
CA ALA A 62 3.89 2.56 -4.09
C ALA A 62 3.62 3.75 -5.02
N ILE A 63 3.24 4.87 -4.43
CA ILE A 63 2.94 6.13 -5.11
C ILE A 63 3.74 7.21 -4.39
N ARG A 64 4.45 8.06 -5.13
CA ARG A 64 5.08 9.25 -4.56
C ARG A 64 4.19 10.47 -4.79
N ASP A 65 4.16 11.37 -3.81
CA ASP A 65 3.48 12.65 -3.94
C ASP A 65 4.02 13.43 -5.16
N GLY A 66 3.11 13.85 -6.03
CA GLY A 66 3.42 14.59 -7.27
C GLY A 66 3.79 13.75 -8.50
N GLY A 67 3.73 12.42 -8.45
CA GLY A 67 4.00 11.54 -9.60
C GLY A 67 2.78 10.72 -10.07
N ASP A 68 2.65 10.55 -11.39
CA ASP A 68 1.70 9.61 -12.03
C ASP A 68 2.19 8.14 -12.00
N GLU A 69 3.46 7.90 -11.66
CA GLU A 69 4.07 6.57 -11.70
C GLU A 69 3.78 5.79 -10.42
N THR A 70 2.73 4.96 -10.46
CA THR A 70 2.51 3.92 -9.45
C THR A 70 3.46 2.76 -9.72
N GLU A 71 4.55 2.64 -8.98
CA GLU A 71 5.37 1.43 -9.03
C GLU A 71 4.60 0.28 -8.36
N THR A 72 4.43 -0.83 -9.08
CA THR A 72 3.78 -2.01 -8.51
C THR A 72 4.84 -2.82 -7.77
N LEU A 73 4.79 -2.79 -6.44
CA LEU A 73 5.69 -3.55 -5.57
C LEU A 73 5.40 -5.04 -5.66
N ARG A 74 4.11 -5.39 -5.69
CA ARG A 74 3.68 -6.78 -5.77
C ARG A 74 2.37 -6.89 -6.52
N GLU A 75 2.35 -7.81 -7.48
CA GLU A 75 1.13 -8.30 -8.09
C GLU A 75 0.93 -9.75 -7.70
N GLY A 76 -0.33 -10.18 -7.52
CA GLY A 76 -0.63 -11.60 -7.34
C GLY A 76 -0.61 -12.10 -5.90
N ALA A 77 -0.72 -11.23 -4.89
CA ALA A 77 -0.77 -11.67 -3.48
C ALA A 77 -2.04 -12.49 -3.23
N GLU A 78 -1.91 -13.67 -2.62
CA GLU A 78 -3.01 -14.62 -2.35
C GLU A 78 -3.82 -14.19 -1.13
N GLY A 79 -4.46 -13.03 -1.26
CA GLY A 79 -5.38 -12.49 -0.27
C GLY A 79 -4.92 -11.16 0.31
N ARG A 80 -5.85 -10.56 1.06
CA ARG A 80 -5.67 -9.24 1.66
C ARG A 80 -4.55 -9.21 2.68
N ASP A 81 -4.47 -10.23 3.53
CA ASP A 81 -3.50 -10.25 4.63
C ASP A 81 -2.06 -10.42 4.12
N ASP A 82 -1.86 -11.24 3.09
CA ASP A 82 -0.56 -11.37 2.41
C ASP A 82 -0.13 -10.04 1.77
N ALA A 83 -1.06 -9.33 1.13
CA ALA A 83 -0.77 -8.02 0.55
C ALA A 83 -0.48 -6.96 1.62
N ILE A 84 -1.14 -7.02 2.79
CA ILE A 84 -0.80 -6.17 3.94
C ILE A 84 0.60 -6.54 4.48
N GLY A 85 0.95 -7.82 4.51
CA GLY A 85 2.28 -8.30 4.89
C GLY A 85 3.36 -7.68 4.01
N VAL A 86 3.20 -7.76 2.69
CA VAL A 86 4.13 -7.14 1.73
C VAL A 86 4.21 -5.62 1.90
N ALA A 87 3.08 -4.96 2.14
CA ALA A 87 3.08 -3.52 2.40
C ALA A 87 3.90 -3.18 3.66
N ARG A 88 3.74 -3.96 4.73
CA ARG A 88 4.51 -3.78 5.98
C ARG A 88 6.00 -4.05 5.78
N GLU A 89 6.37 -5.10 5.05
CA GLU A 89 7.77 -5.38 4.70
C GLU A 89 8.41 -4.23 3.94
N PHE A 90 7.67 -3.61 3.02
CA PHE A 90 8.14 -2.41 2.32
C PHE A 90 8.30 -1.22 3.28
N MET A 91 7.35 -0.98 4.18
CA MET A 91 7.44 0.11 5.16
C MET A 91 8.68 -0.05 6.05
N ASP A 92 8.92 -1.26 6.58
CA ASP A 92 10.12 -1.55 7.39
C ASP A 92 11.39 -1.29 6.59
N ALA A 93 11.47 -1.82 5.36
CA ALA A 93 12.63 -1.64 4.50
C ALA A 93 12.82 -0.18 4.05
N TYR A 94 11.73 0.60 3.95
CA TYR A 94 11.77 2.02 3.64
C TYR A 94 12.39 2.82 4.77
N ASP A 95 11.97 2.56 6.01
CA ASP A 95 12.55 3.23 7.17
C ASP A 95 14.04 2.91 7.28
N GLU A 96 14.43 1.64 7.12
CA GLU A 96 15.84 1.23 7.24
C GLU A 96 16.74 1.76 6.11
N ARG A 97 16.25 1.77 4.86
CA ARG A 97 17.09 2.02 3.68
C ARG A 97 16.96 3.43 3.12
N CYS A 98 15.79 4.04 3.24
CA CYS A 98 15.50 5.36 2.67
C CYS A 98 15.48 6.46 3.73
N VAL A 99 14.92 6.22 4.92
CA VAL A 99 14.88 7.21 6.01
C VAL A 99 16.21 7.23 6.76
N ASP A 100 16.63 6.08 7.30
CA ASP A 100 17.90 5.94 8.03
C ASP A 100 19.10 5.74 7.10
N GLY A 101 18.84 5.23 5.89
CA GLY A 101 19.83 4.98 4.86
C GLY A 101 19.96 6.12 3.86
N ASN A 102 20.44 5.80 2.66
CA ASN A 102 20.61 6.75 1.56
C ASN A 102 20.13 6.17 0.22
N ASP A 103 19.31 5.11 0.27
CA ASP A 103 18.68 4.55 -0.92
C ASP A 103 17.51 5.42 -1.34
N SER A 104 17.24 5.49 -2.65
CA SER A 104 16.03 6.14 -3.11
C SER A 104 14.83 5.19 -2.96
N PRO A 105 13.62 5.71 -2.69
CA PRO A 105 12.43 4.87 -2.59
C PRO A 105 12.10 4.06 -3.86
N ALA A 106 12.66 4.46 -5.02
CA ALA A 106 12.44 3.81 -6.31
C ALA A 106 13.41 2.64 -6.46
N ASP A 107 14.65 2.80 -5.99
CA ASP A 107 15.60 1.68 -5.90
C ASP A 107 15.10 0.61 -4.92
N LEU A 108 14.45 1.04 -3.83
CA LEU A 108 13.77 0.14 -2.92
C LEU A 108 12.59 -0.56 -3.61
N ALA A 109 11.69 0.18 -4.24
CA ALA A 109 10.53 -0.37 -4.93
C ALA A 109 10.90 -1.38 -6.02
N ALA A 110 11.95 -1.12 -6.79
CA ALA A 110 12.48 -2.03 -7.81
C ALA A 110 13.16 -3.29 -7.24
N SER A 111 13.41 -3.34 -5.93
CA SER A 111 14.03 -4.48 -5.24
C SER A 111 13.03 -5.48 -4.63
N PHE A 112 11.74 -5.16 -4.65
CA PHE A 112 10.63 -6.02 -4.24
C PHE A 112 10.03 -6.79 -5.44
#